data_AF-A0A1J3GIW6-F1
#
_entry.id   AF-A0A1J3GIW6-F1
#
_cell.length_a   1.000
_cell.length_b   1.000
_cell.length_c   1.000
_cell.angle_alpha   90.00
_cell.angle_beta   90.00
_cell.angle_gamma   90.00
#
_symmetry.space_group_name_H-M   'P 1'
#
loop_
_entity.id
_entity.type
_entity.pdbx_description
1 polymer ?
#
loop_
_entity_poly.entity_id
_entity_poly.type
_entity_poly.pdbx_seq_one_letter_code
_entity_poly.pdbx_strand_id
1 'polypeptide(L)'
;QKAISWSSKWLSTAGKMVMLKSVLAAIPTNAMTCFKLPISLGKRIQSALTRFWWDAKPNERKMSWIAWNKMTRSKLDGGLGFRDIQCFNDALLAKLSWRLVMNSSRKIL
;
A
#
# COMPACT_ATOMS: atom_id res chain seq x y z
N GLN A 1 -7.08 13.64 -1.83
CA GLN A 1 -6.65 14.89 -1.15
C GLN A 1 -6.05 14.68 0.25
N LYS A 2 -6.41 13.65 1.04
CA LYS A 2 -5.90 13.50 2.42
C LYS A 2 -4.40 13.18 2.57
N ALA A 3 -3.79 12.46 1.62
CA ALA A 3 -2.36 12.09 1.70
C ALA A 3 -1.40 13.31 1.68
N ILE A 4 -1.85 14.47 1.17
CA ILE A 4 -1.03 15.68 1.01
C ILE A 4 -0.96 16.48 2.33
N SER A 5 -1.93 16.31 3.23
CA SER A 5 -1.99 17.04 4.52
C SER A 5 -1.22 16.36 5.65
N TRP A 6 -0.72 15.14 5.45
CA TRP A 6 -0.06 14.38 6.49
C TRP A 6 1.41 14.81 6.52
N SER A 7 1.77 15.59 7.52
CA SER A 7 2.96 16.43 7.57
C SER A 7 4.28 15.67 7.43
N SER A 8 4.68 15.39 6.17
CA SER A 8 6.00 14.85 5.84
C SER A 8 7.15 15.78 6.28
N LYS A 9 6.83 17.03 6.65
CA LYS A 9 7.74 18.06 7.17
C LYS A 9 8.33 17.72 8.54
N TRP A 10 7.60 17.06 9.43
CA TRP A 10 8.03 16.84 10.83
C TRP A 10 8.38 15.38 11.15
N LEU A 11 8.20 14.47 10.20
CA LEU A 11 8.45 13.05 10.41
C LEU A 11 9.90 12.69 10.05
N SER A 12 10.57 12.04 11.00
CA SER A 12 11.82 11.34 10.74
C SER A 12 11.61 10.22 9.70
N THR A 13 12.68 9.76 9.05
CA THR A 13 12.62 8.66 8.07
C THR A 13 11.97 7.41 8.65
N ALA A 14 12.27 7.09 9.92
CA ALA A 14 11.63 6.00 10.65
C ALA A 14 10.13 6.26 10.86
N GLY A 15 9.75 7.47 11.25
CA GLY A 15 8.35 7.88 11.39
C GLY A 15 7.56 7.76 10.07
N LYS A 16 8.17 8.19 8.94
CA LYS A 16 7.58 8.01 7.61
C LYS A 16 7.36 6.54 7.28
N MET A 17 8.31 5.67 7.62
CA MET A 17 8.20 4.24 7.36
C MET A 17 7.03 3.63 8.14
N VAL A 18 6.91 3.97 9.42
CA VAL A 18 5.82 3.50 10.27
C VAL A 18 4.49 3.99 9.73
N MET A 19 4.35 5.30 9.46
CA MET A 19 3.09 5.88 8.98
C MET A 19 2.66 5.29 7.63
N LEU A 20 3.61 5.00 6.75
CA LEU A 20 3.33 4.35 5.47
C LEU A 20 2.83 2.91 5.63
N LYS A 21 3.42 2.15 6.57
CA LYS A 21 3.06 0.75 6.83
C LYS A 21 1.77 0.59 7.63
N SER A 22 1.52 1.45 8.61
CA SER A 22 0.38 1.34 9.52
C SER A 22 -0.85 2.02 8.96
N VAL A 23 -0.72 3.24 8.45
CA VAL A 23 -1.89 4.03 8.05
C VAL A 23 -2.12 4.04 6.55
N LEU A 24 -1.10 4.42 5.77
CA LEU A 24 -1.30 4.60 4.33
C LEU A 24 -1.57 3.26 3.62
N ALA A 25 -1.05 2.15 4.14
CA ALA A 25 -1.40 0.81 3.65
C ALA A 25 -2.82 0.36 4.07
N ALA A 26 -3.33 0.81 5.22
CA ALA A 26 -4.65 0.42 5.71
C ALA A 26 -5.81 1.12 4.97
N ILE A 27 -5.64 2.38 4.56
CA ILE A 27 -6.66 3.16 3.85
C ILE A 27 -7.21 2.45 2.60
N PRO A 28 -6.37 1.98 1.64
CA PRO A 28 -6.88 1.26 0.47
C PRO A 28 -7.34 -0.17 0.82
N THR A 29 -6.90 -0.74 1.95
CA THR A 29 -7.20 -2.15 2.32
C THR A 29 -8.70 -2.40 2.45
N ASN A 30 -9.46 -1.44 3.00
CA ASN A 30 -10.91 -1.57 3.11
C ASN A 30 -11.58 -1.73 1.73
N ALA A 31 -11.26 -0.82 0.79
CA ALA A 31 -11.78 -0.89 -0.58
C ALA A 31 -11.29 -2.13 -1.33
N MET A 32 -10.03 -2.51 -1.14
CA MET A 32 -9.40 -3.68 -1.77
C MET A 32 -9.98 -5.02 -1.32
N THR A 33 -10.59 -5.08 -0.13
CA THR A 33 -11.20 -6.31 0.36
C THR A 33 -12.47 -6.65 -0.42
N CYS A 34 -13.21 -5.62 -0.87
CA CYS A 34 -14.49 -5.81 -1.56
C CYS A 34 -14.35 -5.83 -3.09
N PHE A 35 -13.36 -5.12 -3.65
CA PHE A 35 -13.26 -4.93 -5.10
C PHE A 35 -11.83 -5.09 -5.63
N LYS A 36 -11.72 -5.58 -6.87
CA LYS A 36 -10.47 -5.54 -7.62
C LYS A 36 -10.18 -4.12 -8.09
N LEU A 37 -9.04 -3.57 -7.67
CA LEU A 37 -8.68 -2.22 -8.08
C LEU A 37 -8.20 -2.20 -9.53
N PRO A 38 -8.62 -1.22 -10.34
CA PRO A 38 -8.05 -1.04 -11.66
C PRO A 38 -6.57 -0.69 -11.56
N ILE A 39 -5.76 -1.24 -12.46
CA ILE A 39 -4.30 -1.09 -12.48
C ILE A 39 -3.87 0.40 -12.45
N SER A 40 -4.62 1.26 -13.15
CA SER A 40 -4.39 2.70 -13.19
C SER A 40 -4.52 3.35 -11.80
N LEU A 41 -5.52 2.94 -11.00
CA LEU A 41 -5.72 3.44 -9.64
C LEU A 41 -4.63 2.91 -8.70
N GLY A 42 -4.26 1.63 -8.82
CA GLY A 42 -3.14 1.05 -8.09
C GLY A 42 -1.83 1.83 -8.32
N LYS A 43 -1.53 2.14 -9.58
CA LYS A 43 -0.36 2.97 -9.97
C LYS A 43 -0.43 4.39 -9.39
N ARG A 44 -1.62 5.01 -9.35
CA ARG A 44 -1.80 6.35 -8.74
C ARG A 44 -1.55 6.33 -7.23
N ILE A 45 -2.05 5.31 -6.52
CA ILE A 45 -1.81 5.15 -5.08
C ILE A 45 -0.32 4.90 -4.84
N GLN A 46 0.31 4.00 -5.60
CA GLN A 46 1.75 3.75 -5.52
C GLN A 46 2.57 5.01 -5.74
N SER A 47 2.21 5.85 -6.72
CA SER A 47 2.89 7.12 -6.96
C SER A 47 2.73 8.08 -5.78
N ALA A 48 1.56 8.14 -5.16
CA ALA A 48 1.34 8.96 -3.96
C ALA A 48 2.18 8.46 -2.76
N LEU A 49 2.28 7.15 -2.55
CA LEU A 49 3.12 6.56 -1.51
C LEU A 49 4.61 6.80 -1.76
N THR A 50 5.04 6.69 -3.03
CA THR A 50 6.42 6.97 -3.46
C THR A 50 6.79 8.42 -3.18
N ARG A 51 5.90 9.35 -3.53
CA ARG A 51 6.08 10.79 -3.22
C ARG A 51 6.15 11.04 -1.73
N PHE A 52 5.23 10.47 -0.95
CA PHE A 52 5.24 10.62 0.50
C PHE A 52 6.58 10.14 1.13
N TRP A 53 7.17 9.07 0.59
CA TRP A 53 8.46 8.55 1.06
C TRP A 53 9.63 9.48 0.73
N TRP A 54 9.75 9.92 -0.52
CA TRP A 54 10.90 10.71 -0.98
C TRP A 54 10.79 12.20 -0.67
N ASP A 55 9.59 12.77 -0.69
CA ASP A 55 9.38 14.21 -0.53
C ASP A 55 9.49 14.60 0.96
N ALA A 56 10.34 15.60 1.22
CA ALA A 56 10.52 16.16 2.56
C ALA A 56 9.51 17.27 2.86
N LYS A 57 9.07 18.01 1.83
CA LYS A 57 8.08 19.08 1.94
C LYS A 57 7.00 18.90 0.86
N PRO A 58 5.76 19.37 1.10
CA PRO A 58 4.64 19.21 0.16
C PRO A 58 4.86 19.82 -1.24
N ASN A 59 5.82 20.74 -1.38
CA ASN A 59 6.11 21.45 -2.62
C ASN A 59 7.54 21.20 -3.15
N GLU A 60 8.31 20.32 -2.51
CA GLU A 60 9.63 19.90 -3.00
C GLU A 60 9.51 18.48 -3.55
N ARG A 61 9.72 18.35 -4.86
CA ARG A 61 9.67 17.06 -5.56
C ARG A 61 11.07 16.48 -5.56
N LYS A 62 11.35 15.53 -4.67
CA LYS A 62 12.64 14.84 -4.66
C LYS A 62 12.66 13.73 -5.70
N MET A 63 13.82 13.54 -6.33
CA MET A 63 14.00 12.47 -7.30
C MET A 63 13.92 11.12 -6.57
N SER A 64 13.16 10.16 -7.11
CA SER A 64 13.09 8.82 -6.54
C SER A 64 14.31 8.01 -6.97
N TRP A 65 15.25 7.80 -6.05
CA TRP A 65 16.49 7.07 -6.34
C TRP A 65 16.30 5.57 -6.53
N ILE A 66 15.27 5.00 -5.89
CA ILE A 66 14.99 3.56 -5.91
C ILE A 66 13.57 3.33 -6.41
N ALA A 67 13.44 2.42 -7.38
CA ALA A 67 12.14 1.99 -7.90
C ALA A 67 11.27 1.38 -6.78
N TRP A 68 9.97 1.67 -6.80
CA TRP A 68 9.03 1.17 -5.80
C TRP A 68 9.07 -0.36 -5.65
N ASN A 69 9.20 -1.09 -6.76
CA ASN A 69 9.29 -2.55 -6.78
C ASN A 69 10.52 -3.11 -6.06
N LYS A 70 11.61 -2.33 -5.92
CA LYS A 70 12.76 -2.72 -5.08
C LYS A 70 12.47 -2.44 -3.61
N MET A 71 11.76 -1.37 -3.30
CA MET A 71 11.39 -1.02 -1.92
C MET A 71 10.34 -1.98 -1.31
N THR A 72 9.50 -2.60 -2.15
CA THR A 72 8.50 -3.58 -1.68
C THR A 72 9.09 -4.95 -1.31
N ARG A 73 10.32 -5.26 -1.74
CA ARG A 73 11.00 -6.51 -1.39
C ARG A 73 11.20 -6.65 0.12
N SER A 74 11.38 -7.89 0.58
CA SER A 74 11.70 -8.17 1.99
C SER A 74 12.98 -7.46 2.42
N LYS A 75 13.13 -7.20 3.71
CA LYS A 75 14.39 -6.69 4.28
C LYS A 75 15.56 -7.64 4.02
N LEU A 76 15.29 -8.95 3.99
CA LEU A 76 16.28 -9.98 3.67
C LEU A 76 16.80 -9.84 2.23
N ASP A 77 15.95 -9.37 1.31
CA ASP A 77 16.29 -9.18 -0.11
C ASP A 77 16.77 -7.75 -0.42
N GLY A 78 17.16 -6.98 0.61
CA GLY A 78 17.62 -5.60 0.47
C GLY A 78 16.51 -4.57 0.21
N GLY A 79 15.24 -4.93 0.42
CA GLY A 79 14.11 -4.02 0.33
C GLY A 79 13.70 -3.40 1.67
N LEU A 80 12.63 -2.59 1.66
CA LEU A 80 12.09 -1.95 2.87
C LEU A 80 10.87 -2.71 3.44
N GLY A 81 10.41 -3.75 2.75
CA GLY A 81 9.22 -4.51 3.09
C GLY A 81 7.94 -3.69 3.00
N PHE A 82 7.85 -2.80 2.01
CA PHE A 82 6.58 -2.15 1.69
C PHE A 82 5.64 -3.10 0.96
N ARG A 83 4.32 -2.92 1.14
CA ARG A 83 3.34 -3.78 0.47
C ARG A 83 3.17 -3.35 -0.99
N ASP A 84 3.22 -4.33 -1.89
CA ASP A 84 2.74 -4.14 -3.26
C ASP A 84 1.21 -4.11 -3.25
N ILE A 85 0.62 -3.04 -3.80
CA ILE A 85 -0.83 -2.81 -3.73
C ILE A 85 -1.60 -3.84 -4.56
N GLN A 86 -1.09 -4.20 -5.74
CA GLN A 86 -1.80 -5.12 -6.64
C GLN A 86 -1.75 -6.53 -6.08
N CYS A 87 -0.56 -6.99 -5.69
CA CYS A 87 -0.38 -8.30 -5.09
C CYS A 87 -1.18 -8.44 -3.78
N PHE A 88 -1.27 -7.38 -2.99
CA PHE A 88 -2.05 -7.38 -1.76
C PHE A 88 -3.56 -7.37 -2.03
N ASN A 89 -4.04 -6.68 -3.06
CA ASN A 89 -5.44 -6.72 -3.48
C ASN A 89 -5.84 -8.12 -3.93
N ASP A 90 -5.04 -8.77 -4.79
CA ASP A 90 -5.32 -10.13 -5.25
C ASP A 90 -5.33 -11.12 -4.08
N ALA A 91 -4.39 -11.00 -3.13
CA ALA A 91 -4.38 -11.84 -1.93
C ALA A 91 -5.62 -11.65 -1.03
N LEU A 92 -6.11 -10.42 -0.89
CA LEU A 92 -7.33 -10.14 -0.13
C LEU A 92 -8.57 -10.72 -0.82
N LEU A 93 -8.66 -10.58 -2.14
CA LEU A 93 -9.76 -11.15 -2.92
C LEU A 93 -9.73 -12.68 -2.89
N ALA A 94 -8.55 -13.30 -2.97
CA ALA A 94 -8.39 -14.75 -2.82
C ALA A 94 -8.83 -15.22 -1.42
N LYS A 95 -8.51 -14.45 -0.38
CA LYS A 95 -8.98 -14.73 0.99
C LYS A 95 -10.50 -14.60 1.12
N LEU A 96 -11.10 -13.61 0.46
CA LEU A 96 -12.55 -13.42 0.44
C LEU A 96 -13.25 -14.55 -0.34
N SER A 97 -12.76 -14.88 -1.53
CA SER A 97 -13.32 -15.96 -2.35
C SER A 97 -13.23 -17.31 -1.64
N TRP A 98 -12.11 -17.59 -0.98
CA TRP A 98 -11.96 -18.79 -0.15
C TRP A 98 -13.02 -18.88 0.95
N ARG A 99 -13.27 -17.76 1.65
CA ARG A 99 -14.32 -17.70 2.69
C ARG A 99 -15.72 -17.93 2.11
N LEU A 100 -16.00 -17.41 0.92
CA LEU A 100 -17.31 -17.59 0.26
C LEU A 100 -17.55 -19.05 -0.12
N VAL A 101 -16.53 -19.73 -0.67
CA VAL A 101 -16.58 -21.16 -0.99
C VAL A 101 -16.80 -21.98 0.29
N MET A 102 -15.96 -21.77 1.31
CA MET A 102 -16.02 -22.54 2.56
C MET A 102 -17.31 -22.31 3.36
N ASN A 103 -17.90 -21.12 3.29
CA ASN A 103 -19.14 -20.79 4.00
C ASN A 103 -20.39 -21.23 3.21
N SER A 104 -20.32 -21.29 1.87
CA SER A 104 -21.38 -21.93 1.06
C SER A 104 -21.48 -23.42 1.34
N SER A 105 -20.36 -24.12 1.48
CA SER A 105 -20.33 -25.54 1.84
C SER A 105 -20.90 -25.84 3.23
N ARG A 106 -20.97 -24.84 4.12
CA ARG A 106 -21.47 -24.98 5.50
C ARG A 106 -22.98 -24.72 5.63
N LYS A 107 -23.63 -24.18 4.60
CA LYS A 107 -25.09 -23.94 4.57
C LYS A 107 -25.87 -25.05 3.86
N ILE A 108 -25.18 -26.02 3.26
CA ILE A 108 -25.78 -27.16 2.54
C ILE A 108 -25.70 -28.46 3.37
N LEU A 109 -25.23 -28.36 4.62
CA LEU A 109 -25.31 -29.38 5.66
C LEU A 109 -26.16 -28.82 6.81
#